data_AF-A0A0N4TCH5-F1
#
_entry.id   AF-A0A0N4TCH5-F1
#
_cell.length_a   1.000
_cell.length_b   1.000
_cell.length_c   1.000
_cell.angle_alpha   90.00
_cell.angle_beta   90.00
_cell.angle_gamma   90.00
#
_symmetry.space_group_name_H-M   'P 1'
#
loop_
_entity.id
_entity.type
_entity.pdbx_description
1 polymer ?
#
loop_
_entity_poly.entity_id
_entity_poly.type
_entity_poly.pdbx_seq_one_letter_code
_entity_poly.pdbx_strand_id
1 'polypeptide(L)'
;MPHALTTAERLQLVLEKVGIGITVTSLTNSLGFALGCIAPAPEMQIFCATVSLSMFLDLLFQLFFYSPLQVILSHDEPKIVYKQITRDQPTLFERMKQNVTSLCKCKKV
;
A
#
# COMPACT_ATOMS: atom_id res chain seq x y z
N MET A 1 -1.66 20.85 -20.63
CA MET A 1 -2.06 19.93 -21.72
C MET A 1 -2.86 18.78 -21.09
N PRO A 2 -4.19 18.66 -21.26
CA PRO A 2 -4.92 17.53 -20.68
C PRO A 2 -4.77 16.32 -21.60
N HIS A 3 -3.74 15.51 -21.35
CA HIS A 3 -3.63 14.20 -22.00
C HIS A 3 -4.76 13.32 -21.45
N ALA A 4 -5.57 12.75 -22.35
CA ALA A 4 -6.48 11.66 -21.99
C ALA A 4 -5.61 10.49 -21.53
N LEU A 5 -5.40 10.37 -20.22
CA LEU A 5 -4.57 9.31 -19.68
C LEU A 5 -5.29 7.98 -19.87
N THR A 6 -4.58 6.99 -20.41
CA THR A 6 -5.10 5.63 -20.59
C THR A 6 -5.31 4.97 -19.23
N THR A 7 -6.14 3.93 -19.19
CA THR A 7 -6.41 3.15 -17.97
C THR A 7 -5.14 2.62 -17.30
N ALA A 8 -4.16 2.16 -18.10
CA ALA A 8 -2.87 1.66 -17.62
C ALA A 8 -2.08 2.73 -16.86
N GLU A 9 -1.99 3.93 -17.42
CA GLU A 9 -1.29 5.06 -16.82
C GLU A 9 -2.00 5.56 -15.55
N ARG A 10 -3.33 5.43 -15.46
CA ARG A 10 -4.10 5.74 -14.25
C ARG A 10 -3.79 4.74 -13.14
N LEU A 11 -3.77 3.44 -13.47
CA LEU A 11 -3.40 2.40 -12.52
C LEU A 11 -1.96 2.58 -12.05
N GLN A 12 -1.03 2.92 -12.94
CA GLN A 12 0.36 3.17 -12.61
C GLN A 12 0.51 4.27 -11.55
N LEU A 13 -0.18 5.40 -11.68
CA LEU A 13 -0.09 6.46 -10.67
C LEU A 13 -0.68 6.02 -9.31
N VAL A 14 -1.76 5.24 -9.32
CA VAL A 14 -2.33 4.69 -8.07
C VAL A 14 -1.35 3.70 -7.43
N LEU A 15 -0.74 2.82 -8.22
CA LEU A 15 0.24 1.85 -7.76
C LEU A 15 1.52 2.53 -7.25
N GLU A 16 1.95 3.63 -7.87
CA GLU A 16 3.08 4.44 -7.38
C GLU A 16 2.77 5.07 -6.01
N LYS A 17 1.54 5.54 -5.82
CA LYS A 17 1.12 6.22 -4.57
C LYS A 17 0.83 5.24 -3.42
N VAL A 18 0.18 4.12 -3.72
CA VAL A 18 -0.38 3.21 -2.70
C VAL A 18 0.35 1.87 -2.66
N GLY A 19 0.96 1.45 -3.77
CA GLY A 19 1.61 0.14 -3.90
C GLY A 19 2.78 -0.05 -2.94
N ILE A 20 3.56 1.01 -2.67
CA ILE A 20 4.64 0.94 -1.66
C ILE A 20 4.10 0.75 -0.24
N GLY A 21 2.95 1.36 0.08
CA GLY A 21 2.30 1.19 1.38
C GLY A 21 1.82 -0.24 1.59
N ILE A 22 1.07 -0.79 0.63
CA ILE A 22 0.57 -2.17 0.66
C ILE A 22 1.73 -3.16 0.76
N THR A 23 2.78 -2.97 -0.03
CA THR A 23 3.96 -3.83 -0.04
C THR A 23 4.66 -3.84 1.32
N VAL A 24 4.91 -2.66 1.91
CA VAL A 24 5.59 -2.56 3.21
C VAL A 24 4.75 -3.17 4.33
N THR A 25 3.44 -2.90 4.36
CA THR A 25 2.54 -3.48 5.37
C THR A 25 2.49 -5.02 5.26
N SER A 26 2.29 -5.57 4.06
CA SER A 26 2.21 -7.01 3.86
C SER A 26 3.54 -7.74 4.09
N LEU A 27 4.67 -7.14 3.69
CA LEU A 27 6.01 -7.69 3.98
C LEU A 27 6.27 -7.73 5.48
N THR A 28 5.95 -6.65 6.19
CA THR A 28 6.16 -6.60 7.64
C THR A 28 5.24 -7.59 8.35
N ASN A 29 4.00 -7.79 7.89
CA ASN A 29 3.08 -8.81 8.39
C ASN A 29 3.64 -10.23 8.19
N SER A 30 4.12 -10.55 6.99
CA SER A 30 4.75 -11.84 6.66
C SER A 30 5.99 -12.09 7.52
N LEU A 31 6.87 -11.08 7.69
CA LEU A 31 8.05 -11.17 8.56
C LEU A 31 7.68 -11.29 10.04
N GLY A 32 6.64 -10.60 10.51
CA GLY A 32 6.13 -10.73 11.87
C GLY A 32 5.70 -12.16 12.19
N PHE A 33 4.97 -12.81 11.28
CA PHE A 33 4.63 -14.22 11.41
C PHE A 33 5.83 -15.15 11.26
N ALA A 34 6.77 -14.85 10.38
CA ALA A 34 8.00 -15.62 10.23
C ALA A 34 8.83 -15.60 11.52
N LEU A 35 8.97 -14.45 12.17
CA LEU A 35 9.62 -14.32 13.48
C LEU A 35 8.80 -14.99 14.59
N GLY A 36 7.46 -15.01 14.47
CA GLY A 36 6.56 -15.74 15.35
C GLY A 36 6.77 -17.26 15.34
N CYS A 37 7.42 -17.81 14.32
CA CYS A 37 7.79 -19.23 14.26
C CYS A 37 8.91 -19.62 15.24
N ILE A 38 9.59 -18.64 15.86
CA ILE A 38 10.59 -18.89 16.90
C ILE A 38 9.92 -19.28 18.24
N ALA A 39 8.62 -19.06 18.38
CA ALA A 39 7.88 -19.38 19.60
C ALA A 39 7.93 -20.89 19.93
N PRO A 40 8.05 -21.29 21.21
CA PRO A 40 8.27 -22.68 21.61
C PRO A 40 7.04 -23.61 21.47
N ALA A 41 5.88 -23.11 21.03
CA ALA A 41 4.66 -23.90 20.87
C ALA A 41 4.58 -24.50 19.45
N PRO A 42 4.70 -25.83 19.27
CA PRO A 42 4.84 -26.46 17.96
C PRO A 42 3.60 -26.32 17.05
N GLU A 43 2.41 -26.22 17.66
CA GLU A 43 1.16 -26.03 16.92
C GLU A 43 1.03 -24.63 16.32
N MET A 44 1.55 -23.60 17.01
CA MET A 44 1.57 -22.23 16.50
C MET A 44 2.60 -22.02 15.38
N GLN A 45 3.70 -22.79 15.36
CA GLN A 45 4.76 -22.63 14.36
C GLN A 45 4.27 -23.00 12.95
N ILE A 46 3.57 -24.13 12.81
CA ILE A 46 3.04 -24.57 11.51
C ILE A 46 1.97 -23.60 10.98
N PHE A 47 1.18 -23.02 11.88
CA PHE A 47 0.20 -21.99 11.53
C PHE A 47 0.90 -20.71 11.04
N CYS A 48 1.84 -20.18 11.83
CA CYS A 48 2.59 -18.97 11.49
C CYS A 48 3.39 -19.11 10.18
N ALA A 49 4.00 -20.28 9.92
CA ALA A 49 4.72 -20.53 8.68
C ALA A 49 3.78 -20.52 7.45
N THR A 50 2.61 -21.15 7.58
CA THR A 50 1.60 -21.20 6.52
C THR A 50 1.03 -19.81 6.22
N VAL A 51 0.71 -19.03 7.27
CA VAL A 51 0.20 -17.66 7.13
C VAL A 51 1.26 -16.71 6.56
N SER A 52 2.52 -16.85 6.98
CA SER A 52 3.64 -16.07 6.45
C SER A 52 3.82 -16.30 4.95
N LEU A 53 3.73 -17.57 4.51
CA LEU A 53 3.80 -17.93 3.09
C LEU A 53 2.57 -17.47 2.30
N SER A 54 1.35 -17.59 2.87
CA SER A 54 0.14 -17.05 2.26
C SER A 54 0.30 -15.56 1.98
N MET A 55 0.59 -14.77 3.02
CA MET A 55 0.75 -13.31 2.90
C MET A 55 1.84 -12.90 1.90
N PHE A 56 2.90 -13.70 1.79
CA PHE A 56 3.95 -13.47 0.79
C PHE A 56 3.45 -13.76 -0.65
N LEU A 57 2.73 -14.86 -0.84
CA LEU A 57 2.13 -15.19 -2.14
C LEU A 57 1.02 -14.19 -2.52
N ASP A 58 0.19 -13.76 -1.57
CA ASP A 58 -0.82 -12.73 -1.74
C ASP A 58 -0.18 -11.44 -2.31
N LEU A 59 0.97 -11.01 -1.77
CA LEU A 59 1.71 -9.86 -2.28
C LEU A 59 2.18 -10.06 -3.74
N LEU A 60 2.71 -11.25 -4.07
CA LEU A 60 3.14 -11.56 -5.44
C LEU A 60 1.95 -11.58 -6.42
N PHE A 61 0.85 -12.24 -6.06
CA PHE A 61 -0.34 -12.30 -6.90
C PHE A 61 -1.00 -10.93 -7.08
N GLN A 62 -1.01 -10.09 -6.04
CA GLN A 62 -1.52 -8.72 -6.10
C GLN A 62 -0.73 -7.86 -7.11
N LEU A 63 0.60 -8.00 -7.14
CA LEU A 63 1.45 -7.20 -8.03
C LEU A 63 1.45 -7.72 -9.48
N PHE A 64 1.54 -9.02 -9.69
CA PHE A 64 1.73 -9.61 -11.02
C PHE A 64 0.43 -9.95 -11.75
N PHE A 65 -0.60 -10.43 -11.05
CA PHE A 65 -1.83 -10.92 -11.68
C PHE A 65 -2.98 -9.93 -11.56
N TYR A 66 -3.21 -9.40 -10.36
CA TYR A 66 -4.33 -8.50 -10.12
C TYR A 66 -4.15 -7.14 -10.83
N SER A 67 -2.92 -6.61 -10.87
CA SER A 67 -2.60 -5.33 -11.55
C SER A 67 -3.00 -5.32 -13.04
N PRO A 68 -2.50 -6.21 -13.92
CA PRO A 68 -2.90 -6.23 -15.32
C PRO A 68 -4.36 -6.64 -15.51
N LEU A 69 -4.90 -7.55 -14.69
CA LEU A 69 -6.30 -7.94 -14.73
C LEU A 69 -7.23 -6.75 -14.50
N GLN A 70 -6.88 -5.88 -13.56
CA GLN A 70 -7.66 -4.68 -13.27
C GLN A 70 -7.66 -3.67 -14.44
N VAL A 71 -6.55 -3.57 -15.21
CA VAL A 71 -6.51 -2.75 -16.42
C VAL A 71 -7.45 -3.30 -17.50
N ILE A 72 -7.45 -4.61 -17.69
CA ILE A 72 -8.28 -5.28 -18.71
C ILE A 72 -9.77 -5.17 -18.36
N LEU A 73 -10.13 -5.33 -17.08
CA LEU A 73 -11.51 -5.22 -16.60
C LEU A 73 -12.03 -3.77 -16.59
N SER A 74 -11.14 -2.79 -16.49
CA SER A 74 -11.49 -1.37 -16.48
C SER A 74 -11.73 -0.86 -17.92
N HIS A 75 -12.80 -1.33 -18.54
CA HIS A 75 -13.17 -0.97 -19.91
C HIS A 75 -13.96 0.36 -20.03
N ASP A 76 -14.51 0.94 -18.95
CA ASP A 76 -15.59 1.94 -19.12
C ASP A 76 -15.78 2.97 -17.98
N GLU A 77 -14.80 3.84 -17.64
CA GLU A 77 -15.06 4.95 -16.67
C GLU A 77 -14.35 6.29 -17.00
N PRO A 78 -14.98 7.46 -16.67
CA PRO A 78 -14.62 8.79 -17.17
C PRO A 78 -13.45 9.47 -16.46
N LYS A 79 -12.74 10.29 -17.25
CA LYS A 79 -11.40 10.86 -17.06
C LYS A 79 -11.22 11.90 -15.92
N ILE A 80 -12.22 12.12 -15.06
CA ILE A 80 -12.32 13.30 -14.17
C ILE A 80 -11.59 13.13 -12.81
N VAL A 81 -11.38 11.90 -12.31
CA VAL A 81 -10.95 11.65 -10.91
C VAL A 81 -9.47 11.95 -10.61
N TYR A 82 -8.57 11.90 -11.59
CA TYR A 82 -7.12 11.99 -11.33
C TYR A 82 -6.62 13.36 -10.84
N LYS A 83 -7.36 14.43 -11.11
CA LYS A 83 -6.93 15.78 -10.72
C LYS A 83 -6.93 15.96 -9.18
N GLN A 84 -7.70 15.15 -8.45
CA GLN A 84 -7.81 15.21 -7.00
C GLN A 84 -6.68 14.44 -6.27
N ILE A 85 -6.28 13.26 -6.75
CA ILE A 85 -5.29 12.38 -6.09
C ILE A 85 -3.89 13.02 -6.01
N THR A 86 -3.50 13.80 -7.02
CA THR A 86 -2.22 14.54 -6.99
C THR A 86 -2.22 15.70 -6.00
N ARG A 87 -3.37 16.31 -5.72
CA ARG A 87 -3.46 17.49 -4.83
C ARG A 87 -3.54 17.13 -3.35
N ASP A 88 -4.15 16.02 -2.99
CA ASP A 88 -4.55 15.72 -1.61
C ASP A 88 -3.43 15.11 -0.73
N GLN A 89 -2.67 14.15 -1.29
CA GLN A 89 -1.58 13.46 -0.58
C GLN A 89 -0.45 14.37 -0.04
N PRO A 90 0.10 15.35 -0.80
CA PRO A 90 1.16 16.22 -0.26
C PRO A 90 0.64 17.17 0.82
N THR A 91 -0.63 17.57 0.77
CA THR A 91 -1.21 18.49 1.76
C THR A 91 -1.49 17.85 3.10
N LEU A 92 -1.86 16.57 3.15
CA LEU A 92 -2.14 15.86 4.41
C LEU A 92 -0.84 15.50 5.15
N PHE A 93 0.20 15.07 4.45
CA PHE A 93 1.52 14.83 5.05
C PHE A 93 2.15 16.13 5.56
N GLU A 94 2.05 17.24 4.81
CA GLU A 94 2.52 18.56 5.28
C GLU A 94 1.70 19.07 6.48
N ARG A 95 0.38 18.85 6.51
CA ARG A 95 -0.46 19.16 7.69
C ARG A 95 -0.09 18.33 8.90
N MET A 96 0.16 17.02 8.74
CA MET A 96 0.62 16.16 9.83
C MET A 96 2.00 16.59 10.33
N LYS A 97 2.93 16.91 9.42
CA LYS A 97 4.25 17.43 9.79
C LYS A 97 4.12 18.76 10.53
N GLN A 98 3.27 19.69 10.09
CA GLN A 98 2.99 20.95 10.79
C GLN A 98 2.43 20.71 12.19
N ASN A 99 1.46 19.80 12.34
CA ASN A 99 0.86 19.47 13.64
C ASN A 99 1.83 18.77 14.60
N VAL A 100 2.69 17.89 14.10
CA VAL A 100 3.73 17.25 14.92
C VAL A 100 4.81 18.27 15.32
N THR A 101 5.20 19.16 14.42
CA THR A 101 6.20 20.20 14.70
C THR A 101 5.66 21.25 15.67
N SER A 102 4.38 21.61 15.59
CA SER A 102 3.72 22.52 16.54
C SER A 102 3.55 21.88 17.91
N LEU A 103 3.24 20.58 17.98
CA LEU A 103 3.18 19.82 19.24
C LEU A 103 4.56 19.69 19.90
N CYS A 104 5.63 19.45 19.14
CA CYS A 104 6.99 19.44 19.68
C CYS A 104 7.44 20.82 20.21
N LYS A 105 6.92 21.92 19.64
CA LYS A 105 7.14 23.27 20.22
C LYS A 105 6.32 23.51 21.49
N CYS A 106 5.13 22.94 21.60
CA CYS A 106 4.28 23.09 22.78
C CYS A 106 4.74 22.23 23.97
N LYS A 107 5.42 21.10 23.73
CA LYS A 107 5.97 20.22 24.78
C LYS A 107 7.36 20.63 25.31
N LYS A 108 7.87 21.80 24.89
CA LYS A 108 9.15 22.38 25.35
C LYS A 108 8.95 23.62 26.23
N VAL A 109 8.00 23.53 27.17
CA VAL A 109 7.81 24.42 28.32
C VAL A 109 7.65 23.55 29.56
#